data_AF-A0A2V8IJN1-F1
#
_entry.id   AF-A0A2V8IJN1-F1
#
_cell.length_a   1.000
_cell.length_b   1.000
_cell.length_c   1.000
_cell.angle_alpha   90.00
_cell.angle_beta   90.00
_cell.angle_gamma   90.00
#
_symmetry.space_group_name_H-M   'P 1'
#
loop_
_entity.id
_entity.type
_entity.pdbx_description
1 polymer ?
#
loop_
_entity_poly.entity_id
_entity_poly.type
_entity_poly.pdbx_seq_one_letter_code
_entity_poly.pdbx_strand_id
1 'polypeptide(L)'
;MRFIWTCGRITLSRLDDLPRLPRDADGPVFAEPWQAQAFALAVKLSEQGHFTWKEWSAALASELQSATDRGEPDDGAHYYEHWLAALERLAQAKGLTNGEALAARKEAWAEAYRRTPHGKPVELGNEE
;
A
#
# COMPACT_ATOMS: atom_id res chain seq x y z
N MET A 1 -37.75 4.83 4.65
CA MET A 1 -36.46 5.39 5.13
C MET A 1 -35.41 5.11 4.08
N ARG A 2 -34.95 6.12 3.35
CA ARG A 2 -34.03 6.00 2.20
C ARG A 2 -32.71 6.65 2.62
N PHE A 3 -31.68 5.84 2.89
CA PHE A 3 -30.35 6.37 3.18
C PHE A 3 -29.74 6.86 1.88
N ILE A 4 -29.64 8.19 1.77
CA ILE A 4 -29.06 8.89 0.63
C ILE A 4 -27.54 8.87 0.85
N TRP A 5 -26.84 8.01 0.12
CA TRP A 5 -25.40 8.12 -0.07
C TRP A 5 -25.15 9.36 -0.92
N THR A 6 -24.95 10.51 -0.28
CA THR A 6 -24.36 11.66 -0.94
C THR A 6 -22.93 11.30 -1.30
N CYS A 7 -22.70 11.09 -2.60
CA CYS A 7 -21.38 11.04 -3.21
C CYS A 7 -20.66 12.35 -2.87
N GLY A 8 -19.89 12.33 -1.78
CA GLY A 8 -18.96 13.38 -1.44
C GLY A 8 -17.82 13.25 -2.43
N ARG A 9 -17.78 14.15 -3.41
CA ARG A 9 -16.60 14.39 -4.25
C ARG A 9 -15.42 14.61 -3.32
N ILE A 10 -14.57 13.60 -3.18
CA ILE A 10 -13.25 13.80 -2.60
C ILE A 10 -12.49 14.56 -3.68
N THR A 11 -12.52 15.89 -3.60
CA THR A 11 -11.68 16.76 -4.43
C THR A 11 -10.24 16.64 -3.94
N LEU A 12 -9.65 15.45 -4.06
CA LEU A 12 -8.20 15.27 -3.98
C LEU A 12 -7.68 15.57 -5.38
N SER A 13 -7.39 16.84 -5.66
CA SER A 13 -6.56 17.30 -6.81
C SER A 13 -5.17 16.64 -6.88
N ARG A 14 -4.90 15.76 -5.92
CA ARG A 14 -3.66 15.05 -5.62
C ARG A 14 -3.64 13.64 -6.20
N LEU A 15 -4.81 13.10 -6.61
CA LEU A 15 -4.91 11.81 -7.28
C LEU A 15 -4.37 11.89 -8.72
N ASP A 16 -4.45 13.06 -9.35
CA ASP A 16 -4.00 13.27 -10.72
C ASP A 16 -2.47 13.16 -10.88
N ASP A 17 -1.71 13.44 -9.81
CA ASP A 17 -0.24 13.32 -9.77
C ASP A 17 0.28 11.88 -9.59
N LEU A 18 -0.62 10.89 -9.46
CA LEU A 18 -0.22 9.50 -9.22
C LEU A 18 0.18 8.82 -10.54
N PRO A 19 1.45 8.39 -10.69
CA PRO A 19 1.88 7.70 -11.90
C PRO A 19 1.15 6.35 -12.03
N ARG A 20 0.34 6.24 -13.09
CA ARG A 20 -0.27 4.99 -13.60
C ARG A 20 -1.12 4.16 -12.62
N LEU A 21 -1.94 4.79 -11.80
CA LEU A 21 -3.03 4.04 -11.18
C LEU A 21 -4.01 3.54 -12.25
N PRO A 22 -4.38 2.25 -12.27
CA PRO A 22 -5.54 1.80 -13.02
C PRO A 22 -6.77 2.55 -12.49
N ARG A 23 -7.44 3.32 -13.35
CA ARG A 23 -8.63 4.11 -12.98
C ARG A 23 -9.80 3.76 -13.88
N ASP A 24 -11.00 3.75 -13.33
CA ASP A 24 -12.25 3.83 -14.07
C ASP A 24 -12.85 5.24 -13.93
N ALA A 25 -14.10 5.44 -14.36
CA ALA A 25 -14.78 6.73 -14.30
C ALA A 25 -15.04 7.23 -12.86
N ASP A 26 -14.96 6.36 -11.85
CA ASP A 26 -15.30 6.63 -10.45
C ASP A 26 -14.07 6.64 -9.52
N GLY A 27 -12.91 6.11 -9.94
CA GLY A 27 -11.68 6.20 -9.16
C GLY A 27 -10.64 5.12 -9.46
N PRO A 28 -9.63 4.95 -8.59
CA PRO A 28 -8.66 3.86 -8.72
C PRO A 28 -9.34 2.50 -8.55
N VAL A 29 -9.07 1.60 -9.49
CA VAL A 29 -9.57 0.22 -9.48
C VAL A 29 -8.57 -0.67 -8.72
N PHE A 30 -9.09 -1.39 -7.73
CA PHE A 30 -8.34 -2.35 -6.93
C PHE A 30 -8.87 -3.75 -7.21
N ALA A 31 -7.99 -4.67 -7.59
CA ALA A 31 -8.31 -6.07 -7.81
C ALA A 31 -8.51 -6.83 -6.48
N GLU A 32 -7.76 -6.43 -5.45
CA GLU A 32 -7.78 -7.06 -4.13
C GLU A 32 -7.94 -6.02 -3.01
N PRO A 33 -8.61 -6.34 -1.90
CA PRO A 33 -8.83 -5.40 -0.80
C PRO A 33 -7.53 -4.80 -0.22
N TRP A 34 -6.44 -5.57 -0.21
CA TRP A 34 -5.15 -5.12 0.31
C TRP A 34 -4.54 -3.99 -0.54
N GLN A 35 -4.85 -3.92 -1.84
CA GLN A 35 -4.33 -2.88 -2.72
C GLN A 35 -4.92 -1.51 -2.35
N ALA A 36 -6.21 -1.48 -2.02
CA ALA A 36 -6.89 -0.28 -1.52
C ALA A 36 -6.33 0.17 -0.16
N GLN A 37 -6.03 -0.78 0.71
CA GLN A 37 -5.43 -0.50 2.02
C GLN A 37 -4.03 0.08 1.90
N ALA A 38 -3.19 -0.54 1.06
CA ALA A 38 -1.85 -0.05 0.76
C ALA A 38 -1.94 1.39 0.23
N PHE A 39 -2.81 1.64 -0.75
CA PHE A 39 -3.07 2.97 -1.30
C PHE A 39 -3.44 3.99 -0.22
N ALA A 40 -4.42 3.66 0.63
CA ALA A 40 -4.85 4.53 1.72
C ALA A 40 -3.72 4.85 2.71
N LEU A 41 -2.83 3.89 2.99
CA LEU A 41 -1.65 4.09 3.83
C LEU A 41 -0.68 5.12 3.24
N ALA A 42 -0.35 5.04 1.94
CA ALA A 42 0.53 6.05 1.34
C ALA A 42 -0.12 7.44 1.33
N VAL A 43 -1.42 7.52 1.04
CA VAL A 43 -2.16 8.80 1.10
C VAL A 43 -2.08 9.39 2.50
N LYS A 44 -2.36 8.59 3.54
CA LYS A 44 -2.33 9.06 4.92
C LYS A 44 -0.95 9.52 5.37
N LEU A 45 0.10 8.77 5.02
CA LEU A 45 1.47 9.14 5.35
C LEU A 45 1.91 10.43 4.64
N SER A 46 1.47 10.64 3.39
CA SER A 46 1.74 11.89 2.68
C SER A 46 0.92 13.07 3.25
N GLU A 47 -0.33 12.85 3.65
CA GLU A 47 -1.16 13.86 4.32
C GLU A 47 -0.56 14.29 5.66
N GLN A 48 0.06 13.36 6.38
CA GLN A 48 0.80 13.61 7.63
C GLN A 48 2.16 14.29 7.39
N GLY A 49 2.57 14.48 6.14
CA GLY A 49 3.82 15.19 5.79
C GLY A 49 5.08 14.35 5.94
N HIS A 50 4.97 13.02 6.12
CA HIS A 50 6.15 12.16 6.21
C HIS A 50 6.93 12.08 4.89
N PHE A 51 6.23 12.21 3.77
CA PHE A 51 6.84 12.37 2.44
C PHE A 51 5.92 13.14 1.50
N THR A 52 6.53 13.76 0.50
CA THR A 52 5.83 14.42 -0.61
C THR A 52 5.48 13.40 -1.70
N TRP A 53 4.48 13.70 -2.53
CA TRP A 53 4.18 12.83 -3.67
C TRP A 53 5.29 12.77 -4.71
N LYS A 54 6.13 13.80 -4.80
CA LYS A 54 7.31 13.76 -5.67
C LYS A 54 8.32 12.70 -5.21
N GLU A 55 8.54 12.61 -3.90
CA GLU A 55 9.39 11.56 -3.30
C GLU A 55 8.79 10.17 -3.48
N TRP A 56 7.46 10.06 -3.31
CA TRP A 56 6.73 8.83 -3.59
C TRP A 56 6.91 8.36 -5.05
N SER A 57 6.63 9.23 -6.02
CA SER A 57 6.74 8.90 -7.44
C SER A 57 8.18 8.52 -7.83
N ALA A 58 9.18 9.17 -7.23
CA ALA A 58 10.59 8.81 -7.41
C ALA A 58 10.92 7.42 -6.81
N ALA A 59 10.43 7.11 -5.62
CA ALA A 59 10.61 5.81 -4.99
C ALA A 59 9.97 4.69 -5.82
N LEU A 60 8.74 4.90 -6.30
CA LEU A 60 8.05 3.93 -7.15
C LEU A 60 8.76 3.72 -8.49
N ALA A 61 9.23 4.79 -9.14
CA ALA A 61 10.01 4.67 -10.37
C ALA A 61 11.31 3.88 -10.16
N SER A 62 12.00 4.10 -9.03
CA SER A 62 13.20 3.35 -8.67
C SER A 62 12.92 1.86 -8.44
N GLU A 63 11.78 1.51 -7.84
CA GLU A 63 11.36 0.11 -7.69
C GLU A 63 11.10 -0.57 -9.03
N LEU A 64 10.30 0.08 -9.89
CA LEU A 64 9.95 -0.46 -11.20
C LEU A 64 11.19 -0.63 -12.09
N GLN A 65 12.13 0.32 -12.04
CA GLN A 65 13.42 0.16 -12.72
C GLN A 65 14.20 -1.02 -12.15
N SER A 66 14.28 -1.15 -10.83
CA SER A 66 14.97 -2.28 -10.19
C SER A 66 14.33 -3.63 -10.55
N ALA A 67 13.00 -3.70 -10.69
CA ALA A 67 12.29 -4.90 -11.13
C ALA A 67 12.59 -5.24 -12.59
N THR A 68 12.60 -4.22 -13.45
CA THR A 68 12.98 -4.34 -14.86
C THR A 68 14.42 -4.86 -14.99
N ASP A 69 15.35 -4.32 -14.19
CA ASP A 69 16.76 -4.74 -14.20
C ASP A 69 16.95 -6.19 -13.71
N ARG A 70 16.04 -6.70 -12.86
CA ARG A 70 16.00 -8.12 -12.44
C ARG A 70 15.37 -9.04 -13.49
N GLY A 71 14.82 -8.49 -14.58
CA GLY A 71 14.17 -9.25 -15.64
C GLY A 71 12.78 -9.77 -15.27
N GLU A 72 12.11 -9.14 -14.30
CA GLU A 72 10.73 -9.50 -13.93
C GLU A 72 9.76 -9.11 -15.05
N PRO A 73 8.81 -9.98 -15.43
CA PRO A 73 7.81 -9.64 -16.44
C PRO A 73 6.92 -8.49 -15.95
N ASP A 74 6.89 -7.38 -16.68
CA ASP A 74 5.97 -6.26 -16.44
C ASP A 74 4.61 -6.55 -17.08
N ASP A 75 3.95 -7.62 -16.63
CA ASP A 75 2.59 -7.98 -17.06
C ASP A 75 1.49 -7.24 -16.28
N GLY A 76 1.90 -6.34 -15.38
CA GLY A 76 1.02 -5.56 -14.52
C GLY A 76 0.45 -6.33 -13.33
N ALA A 77 0.62 -7.65 -13.25
CA ALA A 77 0.13 -8.45 -12.12
C ALA A 77 0.84 -8.07 -10.81
N HIS A 78 2.13 -7.73 -10.92
CA HIS A 78 2.98 -7.33 -9.80
C HIS A 78 2.99 -5.82 -9.53
N TYR A 79 2.17 -5.03 -10.22
CA TYR A 79 2.18 -3.57 -10.09
C TYR A 79 1.97 -3.11 -8.64
N TYR A 80 0.94 -3.62 -7.96
CA TYR A 80 0.68 -3.25 -6.56
C TYR A 80 1.68 -3.88 -5.58
N GLU A 81 2.37 -4.95 -5.98
CA GLU A 81 3.47 -5.52 -5.17
C GLU A 81 4.70 -4.60 -5.21
N HIS A 82 5.07 -4.11 -6.39
CA HIS A 82 6.11 -3.07 -6.54
C HIS A 82 5.72 -1.78 -5.83
N TRP A 83 4.43 -1.42 -5.88
CA TRP A 83 3.87 -0.28 -5.16
C TRP A 83 4.06 -0.45 -3.64
N LEU A 84 3.73 -1.62 -3.10
CA LEU A 84 3.93 -1.91 -1.68
C LEU A 84 5.42 -1.89 -1.31
N ALA A 85 6.28 -2.49 -2.13
CA ALA A 85 7.73 -2.45 -1.93
C ALA A 85 8.27 -1.02 -1.88
N ALA A 86 7.80 -0.13 -2.78
CA ALA A 86 8.18 1.29 -2.78
C ALA A 86 7.76 1.98 -1.47
N LEU A 87 6.56 1.67 -0.97
CA LEU A 87 6.08 2.19 0.31
C LEU A 87 6.93 1.72 1.49
N GLU A 88 7.27 0.43 1.54
CA GLU A 88 8.13 -0.12 2.58
C GLU A 88 9.52 0.52 2.55
N ARG A 89 10.11 0.71 1.36
CA ARG A 89 11.42 1.37 1.22
C ARG A 89 11.36 2.84 1.63
N LEU A 90 10.34 3.57 1.20
CA LEU A 90 10.18 4.98 1.54
C LEU A 90 9.95 5.18 3.04
N ALA A 91 9.12 4.33 3.67
CA ALA A 91 8.90 4.36 5.11
C ALA A 91 10.19 4.09 5.90
N GLN A 92 11.02 3.16 5.44
CA GLN A 92 12.34 2.89 6.02
C GLN A 92 13.29 4.08 5.84
N ALA A 93 13.37 4.65 4.64
CA ALA A 93 14.21 5.81 4.35
C ALA A 93 13.83 7.05 5.17
N LYS A 94 12.54 7.18 5.53
CA LYS A 94 12.02 8.24 6.40
C LYS A 94 12.12 7.91 7.90
N GLY A 95 12.65 6.73 8.27
CA GLY A 95 12.79 6.31 9.66
C GLY A 95 11.47 6.04 10.39
N LEU A 96 10.36 5.86 9.66
CA LEU A 96 9.06 5.51 10.24
C LEU A 96 9.01 4.05 10.68
N THR A 97 9.87 3.23 10.09
CA THR A 97 10.00 1.83 10.38
C THR A 97 11.41 1.37 10.00
N ASN A 98 11.77 0.14 10.34
CA ASN A 98 13.00 -0.49 9.88
C ASN A 98 12.67 -1.88 9.32
N GLY A 99 13.56 -2.43 8.49
CA GLY A 99 13.34 -3.71 7.82
C GLY A 99 13.13 -4.87 8.81
N GLU A 100 13.79 -4.83 9.96
CA GLU A 100 13.66 -5.83 11.01
C GLU A 100 12.27 -5.82 11.65
N ALA A 101 11.74 -4.65 12.00
CA ALA A 101 10.41 -4.48 12.55
C ALA A 101 9.32 -4.90 11.56
N LEU A 102 9.50 -4.60 10.26
CA LEU A 102 8.61 -5.09 9.21
C LEU A 102 8.64 -6.61 9.11
N ALA A 103 9.83 -7.22 9.11
CA ALA A 103 10.00 -8.66 9.04
C ALA A 103 9.39 -9.34 10.27
N ALA A 104 9.68 -8.83 11.47
CA ALA A 104 9.11 -9.31 12.73
C ALA A 104 7.57 -9.23 12.70
N ARG A 105 7.01 -8.13 12.20
CA ARG A 105 5.56 -7.97 12.07
C ARG A 105 4.95 -8.95 11.08
N LYS A 106 5.60 -9.19 9.93
CA LYS A 106 5.17 -10.19 8.95
C LYS A 106 5.19 -11.59 9.56
N GLU A 107 6.25 -11.94 10.29
CA GLU A 107 6.37 -13.23 10.97
C GLU A 107 5.33 -13.41 12.08
N ALA A 108 5.07 -12.38 12.88
CA ALA A 108 4.05 -12.41 13.93
C ALA A 108 2.66 -12.69 13.35
N TRP A 109 2.33 -12.10 12.18
CA TRP A 109 1.10 -12.40 11.47
C TRP A 109 1.07 -13.81 10.89
N ALA A 110 2.18 -14.29 10.31
CA ALA A 110 2.27 -15.66 9.80
C ALA A 110 2.07 -16.68 10.92
N GLU A 111 2.66 -16.43 12.10
CA GLU A 111 2.49 -17.28 13.27
C GLU A 111 1.09 -17.19 13.86
N ALA A 112 0.49 -16.01 13.93
CA ALA A 112 -0.91 -15.85 14.31
C ALA A 112 -1.84 -16.66 13.38
N TYR A 113 -1.61 -16.60 12.08
CA TYR A 113 -2.36 -17.38 11.10
C TYR A 113 -2.20 -18.90 11.34
N ARG A 114 -0.95 -19.38 11.53
CA ARG A 114 -0.66 -20.80 11.80
C ARG A 114 -1.33 -21.33 13.08
N ARG A 115 -1.44 -20.49 14.11
CA ARG A 115 -2.06 -20.86 15.40
C ARG A 115 -3.58 -20.75 15.40
N THR A 116 -4.17 -20.03 14.46
CA THR A 116 -5.62 -19.79 14.42
C THR A 116 -6.32 -20.97 13.75
N PRO A 117 -7.21 -21.71 14.46
CA PRO A 117 -8.02 -22.75 13.83
C PRO A 117 -8.85 -22.18 12.69
N HIS A 118 -8.99 -22.94 11.59
CA HIS A 118 -9.78 -22.51 10.44
C HIS A 118 -11.19 -22.05 10.86
N GLY A 119 -11.61 -20.90 10.32
CA GLY A 119 -12.91 -20.30 10.62
C GLY A 119 -12.95 -19.38 11.85
N LYS A 120 -11.82 -19.18 12.55
CA LYS A 120 -11.68 -18.17 13.60
C LYS A 120 -10.93 -16.93 13.08
N PRO A 121 -11.22 -15.72 13.60
CA PRO A 121 -10.47 -14.52 13.26
C PRO A 121 -9.01 -14.66 13.73
N VAL A 122 -8.08 -14.20 12.90
CA VAL A 122 -6.65 -14.19 13.22
C VAL A 122 -6.35 -12.92 14.01
N GLU A 123 -5.85 -13.08 15.22
CA GLU A 123 -5.48 -11.98 16.10
C GLU A 123 -3.97 -11.99 16.33
N LEU A 124 -3.33 -10.83 16.20
CA LEU A 124 -2.00 -10.64 16.74
C LEU A 124 -2.11 -10.59 18.26
N GLY A 125 -1.37 -11.45 18.97
CA GLY A 125 -1.20 -11.28 20.40
C GLY A 125 -0.56 -9.92 20.65
N ASN A 126 -1.19 -9.07 21.46
CA ASN A 126 -0.60 -7.79 21.82
C ASN A 126 0.73 -8.06 22.52
N GLU A 127 1.83 -7.60 21.92
CA GLU A 127 3.11 -7.47 22.60
C GLU A 127 3.01 -6.22 23.50
N GLU A 128 2.86 -6.43 24.81
CA GLU A 128 2.99 -5.38 25.84
C GLU A 128 4.45 -4.91 25.99
#